data_AF-A0A0C3M1G3-F1
#
_entry.id   AF-A0A0C3M1G3-F1
#
_cell.length_a   1.000
_cell.length_b   1.000
_cell.length_c   1.000
_cell.angle_alpha   90.00
_cell.angle_beta   90.00
_cell.angle_gamma   90.00
#
_symmetry.space_group_name_H-M   'P 1'
#
loop_
_entity.id
_entity.type
_entity.pdbx_description
1 polymer ?
#
loop_
_entity_poly.entity_id
_entity_poly.type
_entity_poly.pdbx_seq_one_letter_code
_entity_poly.pdbx_strand_id
1 'polypeptide(L)'
;MDVSKLQRDEASNEVTRQGLIATVPPISQLPTELLAEIIRLALPPVDFMHEDLDLYAVFHVQMLYAMRLIAKQWQEIIDGTPTFWIFVVSTLPPYVNEATIRRSGSGPLAILYAMKPRFSGYSASLHNFLEPLAHTFPRWSTYSGPIVEKYLDKPAPHLQRIILMRSMRSSSPLELLGGSATNLRHVHLSNASIRWRMGLFTHLNVLKLVGVGDEELTTAHLLDILRASPCLEHLEFDEMDVTVNPPTSQLITLPGLRYIHFRRCWTDFIRAILGQIRAPSCIGFYLDVDLFGFEYDIPAFLNEDLRPFHELLRATHRRTGSSQITLSSDTFSWRSLGGQNIEDRLSFSLYMTRFDPKLHIRWVESILLGDPGLTIEIRRPRNVGQQLFEAIAPMRSVTKLELHSTRTVDEFFLVLEFIGKPLSADPSSPSLPCLQELLLTGEDWELQNLLDMVYSRFDSVSWEGIEQTPLTISIPRESFTSDGYPRILDLTMLMKIRETKGVARVQSVGSEDLDGQLAITWDERTSTVVCG
;
A
#
# COMPACT_ATOMS: atom_id res chain seq x y z
N MET A 1 15.07 -40.41 -27.11
CA MET A 1 13.82 -40.91 -27.73
C MET A 1 12.89 -39.72 -27.81
N ASP A 2 12.84 -39.02 -28.94
CA ASP A 2 12.19 -39.33 -30.22
C ASP A 2 10.95 -38.43 -30.36
N VAL A 3 11.12 -37.33 -31.10
CA VAL A 3 10.10 -36.30 -31.32
C VAL A 3 9.14 -36.82 -32.39
N SER A 4 7.96 -37.27 -31.96
CA SER A 4 6.90 -37.77 -32.84
C SER A 4 5.90 -36.66 -33.18
N LYS A 5 6.06 -36.16 -34.41
CA LYS A 5 5.06 -35.84 -35.43
C LYS A 5 3.63 -35.53 -34.96
N LEU A 6 3.27 -34.25 -34.97
CA LEU A 6 1.88 -33.80 -35.14
C LEU A 6 1.67 -33.46 -36.63
N GLN A 7 1.10 -34.42 -37.36
CA GLN A 7 0.46 -34.21 -38.67
C GLN A 7 -0.76 -33.32 -38.44
N ARG A 8 -0.80 -32.18 -39.12
CA ARG A 8 -1.95 -31.27 -39.15
C ARG A 8 -2.60 -31.43 -40.51
N ASP A 9 -3.87 -31.80 -40.50
CA ASP A 9 -4.70 -32.04 -41.68
C ASP A 9 -4.82 -30.78 -42.54
N GLU A 10 -4.28 -30.87 -43.76
CA GLU A 10 -4.60 -30.00 -44.88
C GLU A 10 -5.87 -30.53 -45.56
N ALA A 11 -7.02 -29.94 -45.23
CA ALA A 11 -8.20 -30.07 -46.07
C ALA A 11 -9.01 -28.77 -46.09
N SER A 12 -8.90 -28.08 -47.23
CA SER A 12 -9.98 -27.36 -47.90
C SER A 12 -10.70 -26.27 -47.10
N ASN A 13 -10.16 -25.05 -47.19
CA ASN A 13 -10.98 -23.83 -47.20
C ASN A 13 -10.39 -22.82 -48.19
N GLU A 14 -10.56 -23.12 -49.48
CA GLU A 14 -10.50 -22.16 -50.57
C GLU A 14 -11.70 -21.20 -50.44
N VAL A 15 -11.61 -20.26 -49.50
CA VAL A 15 -12.46 -19.06 -49.49
C VAL A 15 -11.63 -17.93 -50.05
N THR A 16 -11.92 -17.63 -51.31
CA THR A 16 -11.57 -16.44 -52.07
C THR A 16 -11.78 -15.17 -51.25
N ARG A 17 -10.75 -14.73 -50.52
CA ARG A 17 -10.62 -13.36 -50.01
C ARG A 17 -9.24 -12.83 -50.42
N GLN A 18 -9.17 -12.35 -51.64
CA GLN A 18 -8.29 -11.24 -52.02
C GLN A 18 -8.71 -10.00 -51.20
N GLY A 19 -8.45 -10.03 -49.90
CA GLY A 19 -8.35 -8.81 -49.12
C GLY A 19 -6.99 -8.22 -49.44
N LEU A 20 -6.96 -7.04 -50.07
CA LEU A 20 -5.75 -6.24 -50.18
C LEU A 20 -5.02 -6.28 -48.83
N ILE A 21 -3.84 -6.91 -48.80
CA ILE A 21 -2.90 -6.77 -47.69
C ILE A 21 -2.54 -5.29 -47.70
N ALA A 22 -3.28 -4.49 -46.93
CA ALA A 22 -2.97 -3.10 -46.72
C ALA A 22 -1.60 -3.08 -46.05
N THR A 23 -0.56 -2.88 -46.88
CA THR A 23 0.82 -2.70 -46.41
C THR A 23 0.78 -1.51 -45.48
N VAL A 24 0.90 -1.77 -44.19
CA VAL A 24 1.00 -0.72 -43.17
C VAL A 24 2.10 0.24 -43.64
N PRO A 25 1.81 1.53 -43.85
CA PRO A 25 2.79 2.48 -44.34
C PRO A 25 4.01 2.46 -43.40
N PRO A 26 5.24 2.56 -43.93
CA PRO A 26 6.44 2.55 -43.11
C PRO A 26 6.37 3.69 -42.08
N ILE A 27 6.89 3.46 -40.87
CA ILE A 27 6.84 4.43 -39.75
C ILE A 27 7.38 5.82 -40.17
N SER A 28 8.30 5.88 -41.13
CA SER A 28 8.85 7.13 -41.68
C SER A 28 7.84 7.98 -42.46
N GLN A 29 6.67 7.45 -42.80
CA GLN A 29 5.58 8.17 -43.47
C GLN A 29 4.48 8.64 -42.50
N LEU A 30 4.62 8.38 -41.20
CA LEU A 30 3.67 8.89 -40.22
C LEU A 30 3.74 10.42 -40.14
N PRO A 31 2.58 11.11 -40.01
CA PRO A 31 2.52 12.51 -39.64
C PRO A 31 3.34 12.82 -38.39
N THR A 32 3.97 14.00 -38.36
CA THR A 32 4.82 14.44 -37.25
C THR A 32 4.09 14.42 -35.92
N GLU A 33 2.80 14.76 -35.89
CA GLU A 33 1.97 14.79 -34.70
C GLU A 33 1.75 13.39 -34.13
N LEU A 34 1.50 12.40 -35.00
CA LEU A 34 1.35 11.01 -34.58
C LEU A 34 2.67 10.43 -34.09
N LEU A 35 3.78 10.77 -34.74
CA LEU A 35 5.09 10.29 -34.31
C LEU A 35 5.52 10.95 -32.99
N ALA A 36 5.22 12.23 -32.79
CA ALA A 36 5.42 12.91 -31.51
C ALA A 36 4.58 12.26 -30.39
N GLU A 37 3.33 11.87 -30.68
CA GLU A 37 2.49 11.19 -29.71
C GLU A 37 2.98 9.77 -29.37
N ILE A 38 3.47 9.01 -30.37
CA ILE A 38 4.12 7.72 -30.13
C ILE A 38 5.35 7.89 -29.25
N ILE A 39 6.18 8.89 -29.53
CA ILE A 39 7.35 9.21 -28.68
C ILE A 39 6.89 9.55 -27.27
N ARG A 40 5.87 10.40 -27.10
CA ARG A 40 5.32 10.78 -25.79
C ARG A 40 4.87 9.56 -24.98
N LEU A 41 4.18 8.62 -25.62
CA LEU A 41 3.70 7.38 -24.99
C LEU A 41 4.81 6.39 -24.68
N ALA A 42 5.91 6.42 -25.44
CA ALA A 42 7.07 5.55 -25.22
C ALA A 42 8.04 6.09 -24.17
N LEU A 43 7.94 7.37 -23.80
CA LEU A 43 8.72 7.94 -22.71
C LEU A 43 8.21 7.42 -21.36
N PRO A 44 9.10 7.07 -20.42
CA PRO A 44 8.71 6.67 -19.07
C PRO A 44 7.82 7.75 -18.43
N PRO A 45 6.64 7.38 -17.88
CA PRO A 45 5.85 8.33 -17.11
C PRO A 45 6.64 8.75 -15.87
N VAL A 46 6.65 10.04 -15.58
CA VAL A 46 7.31 10.58 -14.39
C VAL A 46 6.23 10.87 -13.35
N ASP A 47 6.07 9.93 -12.41
CA ASP A 47 5.17 10.11 -11.27
C ASP A 47 5.85 10.93 -10.16
N PHE A 48 5.25 12.07 -9.85
CA PHE A 48 5.71 12.99 -8.81
C PHE A 48 5.42 12.50 -7.38
N MET A 49 4.68 11.39 -7.21
CA MET A 49 4.44 10.77 -5.90
C MET A 49 5.56 9.81 -5.47
N HIS A 50 6.39 9.37 -6.41
CA HIS A 50 7.43 8.38 -6.12
C HIS A 50 8.63 9.03 -5.41
N GLU A 51 9.21 8.33 -4.42
CA GLU A 51 10.41 8.77 -3.70
C GLU A 51 11.66 8.92 -4.60
N ASP A 52 11.62 8.34 -5.81
CA ASP A 52 12.72 8.23 -6.77
C ASP A 52 12.45 9.08 -8.03
N LEU A 53 11.77 10.21 -7.85
CA LEU A 53 11.38 11.13 -8.92
C LEU A 53 12.55 11.54 -9.83
N ASP A 54 13.72 11.81 -9.25
CA ASP A 54 14.91 12.21 -10.01
C ASP A 54 15.40 11.09 -10.94
N LEU A 55 15.29 9.82 -10.52
CA LEU A 55 15.67 8.66 -11.32
C LEU A 55 14.78 8.52 -12.55
N TYR A 56 13.46 8.61 -12.40
CA TYR A 56 12.53 8.54 -13.54
C TYR A 56 12.73 9.70 -14.51
N ALA A 57 12.99 10.91 -14.01
CA ALA A 57 13.32 12.05 -14.85
C ALA A 57 14.65 11.86 -15.61
N VAL A 58 15.66 11.25 -14.98
CA VAL A 58 16.92 10.87 -15.66
C VAL A 58 16.64 9.84 -16.76
N PHE A 59 15.85 8.81 -16.50
CA PHE A 59 15.49 7.81 -17.52
C PHE A 59 14.70 8.41 -18.67
N HIS A 60 13.78 9.36 -18.39
CA HIS A 60 13.07 10.11 -19.42
C HIS A 60 14.04 10.84 -20.34
N VAL A 61 14.99 11.60 -19.78
CA VAL A 61 15.99 12.33 -20.57
C VAL A 61 16.90 11.36 -21.34
N GLN A 62 17.38 10.28 -20.72
CA GLN A 62 18.19 9.27 -21.40
C GLN A 62 17.45 8.63 -22.59
N MET A 63 16.17 8.29 -22.41
CA MET A 63 15.33 7.74 -23.46
C MET A 63 15.17 8.73 -24.62
N LEU A 64 14.98 10.02 -24.35
CA LEU A 64 14.96 11.04 -25.40
C LEU A 64 16.25 11.07 -26.21
N TYR A 65 17.41 11.04 -25.54
CA TYR A 65 18.69 11.02 -26.25
C TYR A 65 18.88 9.73 -27.07
N ALA A 66 18.44 8.58 -26.56
CA ALA A 66 18.48 7.33 -27.32
C ALA A 66 17.56 7.38 -28.55
N MET A 67 16.32 7.86 -28.40
CA MET A 67 15.36 7.98 -29.50
C MET A 67 15.82 8.97 -30.58
N ARG A 68 16.55 10.03 -30.22
CA ARG A 68 17.16 10.96 -31.18
C ARG A 68 18.15 10.29 -32.12
N LEU A 69 18.74 9.15 -31.75
CA LEU A 69 19.70 8.43 -32.57
C LEU A 69 19.05 7.49 -33.61
N ILE A 70 17.73 7.29 -33.54
CA ILE A 70 17.03 6.32 -34.41
C ILE A 70 16.99 6.81 -35.86
N ALA A 71 16.57 8.06 -36.09
CA ALA A 71 16.46 8.65 -37.43
C ALA A 71 16.49 10.18 -37.36
N LYS A 72 16.88 10.83 -38.46
CA LYS A 72 16.90 12.30 -38.57
C LYS A 72 15.53 12.94 -38.27
N GLN A 73 14.45 12.36 -38.80
CA GLN A 73 13.09 12.84 -38.55
C GLN A 73 12.73 12.77 -37.05
N TRP A 74 13.09 11.69 -36.36
CA TRP A 74 12.86 11.56 -34.92
C TRP A 74 13.63 12.61 -34.13
N GLN A 75 14.90 12.84 -34.50
CA GLN A 75 15.69 13.90 -33.90
C GLN A 75 15.05 15.29 -34.09
N GLU A 76 14.60 15.62 -35.30
CA GLU A 76 13.95 16.90 -35.61
C GLU A 76 12.65 17.09 -34.82
N ILE A 77 11.84 16.04 -34.72
CA ILE A 77 10.59 16.06 -33.94
C ILE A 77 10.90 16.22 -32.45
N ILE A 78 11.84 15.43 -31.92
CA ILE A 78 12.20 15.51 -30.51
C ILE A 78 12.79 16.88 -30.17
N ASP A 79 13.74 17.37 -30.97
CA ASP A 79 14.39 18.67 -30.74
C ASP A 79 13.42 19.85 -30.96
N GLY A 80 12.42 19.68 -31.83
CA GLY A 80 11.40 20.69 -32.16
C GLY A 80 10.15 20.65 -31.29
N THR A 81 10.03 19.72 -30.33
CA THR A 81 8.87 19.57 -29.44
C THR A 81 9.24 19.96 -28.00
N PRO A 82 8.95 21.20 -27.57
CA PRO A 82 9.37 21.70 -26.25
C PRO A 82 8.87 20.88 -25.06
N THR A 83 7.70 20.23 -25.16
CA THR A 83 7.10 19.43 -24.08
C THR A 83 7.89 18.17 -23.73
N PHE A 84 8.85 17.75 -24.56
CA PHE A 84 9.78 16.68 -24.20
C PHE A 84 10.91 17.17 -23.29
N TRP A 85 11.23 18.46 -23.34
CA TRP A 85 12.38 19.08 -22.67
C TRP A 85 11.96 19.82 -21.39
N ILE A 86 11.22 19.15 -20.52
CA ILE A 86 10.68 19.78 -19.30
C ILE A 86 11.53 19.54 -18.04
N PHE A 87 12.36 18.49 -18.00
CA PHE A 87 13.08 18.09 -16.78
C PHE A 87 14.51 18.62 -16.73
N VAL A 88 14.79 19.45 -15.73
CA VAL A 88 16.12 19.91 -15.37
C VAL A 88 16.51 19.25 -14.04
N VAL A 89 17.53 18.40 -14.06
CA VAL A 89 17.84 17.50 -12.93
C VAL A 89 19.29 17.70 -12.45
N SER A 90 19.53 17.80 -11.14
CA SER A 90 20.86 18.11 -10.59
C SER A 90 21.91 17.01 -10.81
N THR A 91 21.49 15.78 -11.08
CA THR A 91 22.37 14.63 -11.38
C THR A 91 22.76 14.54 -12.85
N LEU A 92 22.10 15.29 -13.74
CA LEU A 92 22.46 15.37 -15.15
C LEU A 92 23.65 16.33 -15.36
N PRO A 93 24.51 16.07 -16.36
CA PRO A 93 25.59 16.99 -16.70
C PRO A 93 25.06 18.40 -17.05
N PRO A 94 25.75 19.49 -16.67
CA PRO A 94 25.29 20.86 -16.90
C PRO A 94 24.90 21.15 -18.36
N TYR A 95 25.69 20.67 -19.33
CA TYR A 95 25.41 20.87 -20.76
C TYR A 95 24.10 20.19 -21.22
N VAL A 96 23.66 19.12 -20.56
CA VAL A 96 22.37 18.48 -20.83
C VAL A 96 21.25 19.37 -20.32
N ASN A 97 21.38 19.89 -19.09
CA ASN A 97 20.40 20.82 -18.51
C ASN A 97 20.29 22.12 -19.33
N GLU A 98 21.40 22.69 -19.79
CA GLU A 98 21.41 23.85 -20.70
C GLU A 98 20.68 23.56 -22.02
N ALA A 99 20.91 22.38 -22.61
CA ALA A 99 20.22 21.96 -23.82
C ALA A 99 18.71 21.82 -23.59
N THR A 100 18.29 21.24 -22.47
CA THR A 100 16.89 21.15 -22.05
C THR A 100 16.26 22.53 -21.93
N ILE A 101 16.88 23.46 -21.19
CA ILE A 101 16.36 24.82 -21.00
C ILE A 101 16.18 25.53 -22.34
N ARG A 102 17.17 25.43 -23.24
CA ARG A 102 17.09 26.03 -24.58
C ARG A 102 15.94 25.43 -25.41
N ARG A 103 15.78 24.11 -25.40
CA ARG A 103 14.77 23.40 -26.23
C ARG A 103 13.36 23.51 -25.67
N SER A 104 13.22 23.68 -24.37
CA SER A 104 11.94 23.98 -23.72
C SER A 104 11.33 25.31 -24.18
N GLY A 105 12.11 26.19 -24.82
CA GLY A 105 11.63 27.49 -25.32
C GLY A 105 11.14 28.38 -24.20
N SER A 106 9.87 28.76 -24.23
CA SER A 106 9.14 29.47 -23.15
C SER A 106 8.26 28.53 -22.31
N GLY A 107 8.30 27.23 -22.58
CA GLY A 107 7.46 26.23 -21.91
C GLY A 107 7.76 26.06 -20.42
N PRO A 108 6.91 25.33 -19.69
CA PRO A 108 7.09 25.06 -18.28
C PRO A 108 8.33 24.19 -18.02
N LEU A 109 8.98 24.40 -16.87
CA LEU A 109 10.12 23.61 -16.42
C LEU A 109 9.84 22.93 -15.07
N ALA A 110 10.26 21.67 -14.98
CA ALA A 110 10.32 20.91 -13.75
C ALA A 110 11.78 20.86 -13.25
N ILE A 111 12.04 21.53 -12.13
CA ILE A 111 13.37 21.63 -11.53
C ILE A 111 13.47 20.61 -10.40
N LEU A 112 14.37 19.63 -10.57
CA LEU A 112 14.51 18.49 -9.66
C LEU A 112 15.94 18.45 -9.09
N TYR A 113 16.07 18.60 -7.78
CA TYR A 113 17.32 18.47 -7.07
C TYR A 113 17.35 17.16 -6.27
N ALA A 114 18.23 16.24 -6.66
CA ALA A 114 18.44 14.99 -5.95
C ALA A 114 19.22 15.22 -4.65
N MET A 115 18.63 14.88 -3.51
CA MET A 115 19.32 15.00 -2.20
C MET A 115 20.34 13.89 -1.94
N LYS A 116 20.08 12.69 -2.47
CA LYS A 116 20.93 11.51 -2.30
C LYS A 116 21.11 10.85 -3.66
N PRO A 117 22.06 11.30 -4.49
CA PRO A 117 22.27 10.72 -5.80
C PRO A 117 22.64 9.23 -5.66
N ARG A 118 21.76 8.34 -6.14
CA ARG A 118 21.97 6.88 -6.02
C ARG A 118 22.96 6.33 -7.04
N PHE A 119 23.12 6.99 -8.20
CA PHE A 119 23.78 6.40 -9.37
C PHE A 119 24.85 7.29 -10.03
N SER A 120 25.01 8.54 -9.60
CA SER A 120 25.98 9.46 -10.21
C SER A 120 27.14 9.75 -9.27
N GLY A 121 28.38 9.57 -9.77
CA GLY A 121 29.58 10.18 -9.16
C GLY A 121 29.62 11.70 -9.28
N TYR A 122 28.63 12.29 -9.95
CA TYR A 122 28.44 13.73 -10.09
C TYR A 122 27.26 14.18 -9.20
N SER A 123 27.54 15.10 -8.28
CA SER A 123 26.55 15.80 -7.46
C SER A 123 26.92 17.28 -7.47
N ALA A 124 26.21 18.09 -8.26
CA ALA A 124 26.36 19.54 -8.16
C ALA A 124 25.88 20.01 -6.79
N SER A 125 26.58 20.98 -6.20
CA SER A 125 26.04 21.67 -5.03
C SER A 125 24.74 22.39 -5.41
N LEU A 126 23.83 22.55 -4.45
CA LEU A 126 22.56 23.25 -4.65
C LEU A 126 22.75 24.63 -5.29
N HIS A 127 23.75 25.38 -4.84
CA HIS A 127 24.07 26.70 -5.38
C HIS A 127 24.52 26.62 -6.85
N ASN A 128 25.47 25.73 -7.16
CA ASN A 128 25.98 25.55 -8.52
C ASN A 128 24.91 25.05 -9.50
N PHE A 129 23.91 24.32 -8.99
CA PHE A 129 22.78 23.87 -9.80
C PHE A 129 21.74 24.97 -10.03
N LEU A 130 21.32 25.69 -8.99
CA LEU A 130 20.21 26.64 -9.09
C LEU A 130 20.60 28.03 -9.61
N GLU A 131 21.83 28.49 -9.37
CA GLU A 131 22.25 29.82 -9.79
C GLU A 131 22.12 30.04 -11.31
N PRO A 132 22.57 29.12 -12.19
CA PRO A 132 22.35 29.25 -13.64
C PRO A 132 20.85 29.26 -14.02
N LEU A 133 19.99 28.65 -13.20
CA LEU A 133 18.55 28.53 -13.44
C LEU A 133 17.76 29.74 -12.95
N ALA A 134 18.38 30.71 -12.27
CA ALA A 134 17.67 31.83 -11.66
C ALA A 134 16.77 32.59 -12.65
N HIS A 135 17.25 32.77 -13.89
CA HIS A 135 16.52 33.47 -14.95
C HIS A 135 15.30 32.71 -15.47
N THR A 136 15.18 31.41 -15.20
CA THR A 136 14.05 30.58 -15.62
C THR A 136 12.95 30.46 -14.56
N PHE A 137 13.16 31.00 -13.35
CA PHE A 137 12.23 30.91 -12.22
C PHE A 137 10.76 31.24 -12.57
N PRO A 138 10.45 32.30 -13.36
CA PRO A 138 9.07 32.59 -13.74
C PRO A 138 8.36 31.46 -14.50
N ARG A 139 9.10 30.51 -15.09
CA ARG A 139 8.56 29.40 -15.89
C ARG A 139 8.53 28.07 -15.14
N TRP A 140 8.94 28.05 -13.88
CA TRP A 140 8.93 26.82 -13.09
C TRP A 140 7.49 26.39 -12.85
N SER A 141 7.15 25.18 -13.28
CA SER A 141 5.87 24.54 -13.01
C SER A 141 5.96 23.55 -11.87
N THR A 142 7.13 22.95 -11.68
CA THR A 142 7.43 22.01 -10.60
C THR A 142 8.79 22.34 -9.99
N TYR A 143 8.86 22.31 -8.66
CA TYR A 143 10.12 22.33 -7.92
C TYR A 143 10.17 21.18 -6.91
N SER A 144 11.23 20.39 -6.96
CA SER A 144 11.51 19.34 -5.98
C SER A 144 12.92 19.50 -5.45
N GLY A 145 13.08 19.73 -4.15
CA GLY A 145 14.39 19.97 -3.55
C GLY A 145 14.33 20.55 -2.13
N PRO A 146 15.47 21.00 -1.59
CA PRO A 146 15.50 21.72 -0.32
C PRO A 146 14.83 23.10 -0.42
N ILE A 147 14.51 23.69 0.72
CA ILE A 147 14.09 25.10 0.79
C ILE A 147 15.24 26.00 0.33
N VAL A 148 14.95 26.91 -0.60
CA VAL A 148 15.88 27.96 -1.01
C VAL A 148 15.18 29.31 -0.95
N GLU A 149 15.42 30.02 0.15
CA GLU A 149 14.71 31.26 0.51
C GLU A 149 14.68 32.25 -0.66
N LYS A 150 15.84 32.56 -1.26
CA LYS A 150 16.00 33.50 -2.41
C LYS A 150 15.03 33.29 -3.59
N TYR A 151 14.49 32.09 -3.76
CA TYR A 151 13.55 31.76 -4.83
C TYR A 151 12.14 31.57 -4.27
N LEU A 152 12.01 30.81 -3.19
CA LEU A 152 10.71 30.43 -2.64
C LEU A 152 10.07 31.53 -1.78
N ASP A 153 10.75 32.65 -1.53
CA ASP A 153 10.21 33.88 -0.95
C ASP A 153 9.55 34.79 -1.99
N LYS A 154 9.64 34.46 -3.29
CA LYS A 154 9.08 35.25 -4.38
C LYS A 154 7.82 34.62 -4.96
N PRO A 155 6.90 35.43 -5.49
CA PRO A 155 5.76 34.93 -6.24
C PRO A 155 6.19 34.06 -7.43
N ALA A 156 5.62 32.87 -7.54
CA ALA A 156 5.84 31.94 -8.66
C ALA A 156 4.49 31.58 -9.30
N PRO A 157 3.93 32.43 -10.17
CA PRO A 157 2.55 32.28 -10.65
C PRO A 157 2.33 31.01 -11.48
N HIS A 158 3.37 30.45 -12.09
CA HIS A 158 3.27 29.22 -12.89
C HIS A 158 3.57 27.95 -12.10
N LEU A 159 4.03 28.07 -10.85
CA LEU A 159 4.37 26.92 -10.02
C LEU A 159 3.08 26.23 -9.57
N GLN A 160 2.94 24.96 -9.94
CA GLN A 160 1.78 24.13 -9.62
C GLN A 160 2.13 22.99 -8.68
N ARG A 161 3.39 22.57 -8.63
CA ARG A 161 3.84 21.46 -7.79
C ARG A 161 5.07 21.87 -6.99
N ILE A 162 5.03 21.60 -5.69
CA ILE A 162 6.18 21.80 -4.82
C ILE A 162 6.39 20.57 -3.95
N ILE A 163 7.62 20.07 -3.96
CA ILE A 163 8.08 18.95 -3.13
C ILE A 163 9.29 19.46 -2.37
N LEU A 164 9.06 19.94 -1.14
CA LEU A 164 10.09 20.47 -0.27
C LEU A 164 10.51 19.41 0.71
N MET A 165 11.79 19.09 0.70
CA MET A 165 12.40 18.14 1.64
C MET A 165 13.28 18.89 2.64
N ARG A 166 13.50 18.24 3.79
CA ARG A 166 14.17 18.76 4.99
C ARG A 166 15.22 19.81 4.67
N SER A 167 14.95 21.04 5.10
CA SER A 167 15.97 22.10 5.10
C SER A 167 16.91 21.88 6.27
N MET A 168 18.22 22.02 6.05
CA MET A 168 19.16 22.06 7.16
C MET A 168 18.92 23.34 7.95
N ARG A 169 18.22 23.23 9.10
CA ARG A 169 18.13 24.26 10.15
C ARG A 169 17.81 25.67 9.61
N SER A 170 16.72 25.86 8.87
CA SER A 170 16.20 27.21 8.68
C SER A 170 15.75 27.73 10.05
N SER A 171 16.37 28.80 10.53
CA SER A 171 16.07 29.37 11.84
C SER A 171 14.77 30.17 11.87
N SER A 172 14.19 30.47 10.71
CA SER A 172 12.95 31.24 10.56
C SER A 172 11.96 30.57 9.60
N PRO A 173 10.65 30.56 9.90
CA PRO A 173 9.63 30.09 8.97
C PRO A 173 9.64 30.87 7.66
N LEU A 174 9.63 30.16 6.53
CA LEU A 174 9.60 30.74 5.19
C LEU A 174 8.21 31.26 4.83
N GLU A 175 8.11 32.48 4.28
CA GLU A 175 6.89 32.94 3.63
C GLU A 175 6.78 32.37 2.20
N LEU A 176 6.15 31.21 2.10
CA LEU A 176 6.12 30.43 0.87
C LEU A 176 5.48 31.19 -0.31
N LEU A 177 6.22 31.26 -1.40
CA LEU A 177 5.91 31.94 -2.68
C LEU A 177 5.50 33.41 -2.52
N GLY A 178 6.22 34.13 -1.65
CA GLY A 178 5.91 35.53 -1.35
C GLY A 178 4.53 35.71 -0.70
N GLY A 179 4.07 34.66 -0.01
CA GLY A 179 2.76 34.65 0.61
C GLY A 179 1.66 34.63 -0.45
N SER A 180 1.75 33.80 -1.48
CA SER A 180 0.61 33.43 -2.33
C SER A 180 0.90 32.10 -3.02
N ALA A 181 0.30 31.03 -2.49
CA ALA A 181 0.48 29.66 -2.98
C ALA A 181 -0.80 29.08 -3.60
N THR A 182 -1.71 29.94 -4.08
CA THR A 182 -3.03 29.57 -4.59
C THR A 182 -3.00 28.83 -5.93
N ASN A 183 -1.90 28.90 -6.67
CA ASN A 183 -1.72 28.16 -7.93
C ASN A 183 -1.18 26.74 -7.72
N LEU A 184 -0.75 26.39 -6.50
CA LEU A 184 -0.31 25.04 -6.20
C LEU A 184 -1.50 24.07 -6.29
N ARG A 185 -1.24 22.91 -6.87
CA ARG A 185 -2.14 21.76 -6.97
C ARG A 185 -1.56 20.54 -6.27
N HIS A 186 -0.24 20.48 -6.13
CA HIS A 186 0.46 19.45 -5.36
C HIS A 186 1.40 20.14 -4.38
N VAL A 187 1.16 19.89 -3.09
CA VAL A 187 2.04 20.32 -2.00
C VAL A 187 2.53 19.09 -1.23
N HIS A 188 3.84 18.86 -1.26
CA HIS A 188 4.51 17.88 -0.43
C HIS A 188 5.58 18.61 0.40
N LEU A 189 5.38 18.69 1.71
CA LEU A 189 6.29 19.33 2.65
C LEU A 189 6.82 18.30 3.64
N SER A 190 8.13 18.07 3.64
CA SER A 190 8.81 17.12 4.53
C SER A 190 9.81 17.87 5.40
N ASN A 191 9.53 18.00 6.70
CA ASN A 191 10.33 18.75 7.68
C ASN A 191 10.65 20.18 7.20
N ALA A 192 9.63 20.85 6.69
CA ALA A 192 9.72 22.20 6.13
C ALA A 192 9.00 23.19 7.06
N SER A 193 9.72 24.22 7.51
CA SER A 193 9.16 25.31 8.32
C SER A 193 8.69 26.44 7.39
N ILE A 194 7.38 26.64 7.30
CA ILE A 194 6.75 27.74 6.55
C ILE A 194 5.83 28.52 7.47
N ARG A 195 5.60 29.79 7.16
CA ARG A 195 4.61 30.61 7.87
C ARG A 195 3.20 30.17 7.46
N TRP A 196 2.48 29.56 8.40
CA TRP A 196 1.12 29.09 8.18
C TRP A 196 0.11 30.25 8.28
N ARG A 197 -0.88 30.24 7.39
CA ARG A 197 -1.98 31.20 7.39
C ARG A 197 -3.20 30.61 6.69
N MET A 198 -4.36 31.08 7.07
CA MET A 198 -5.63 30.73 6.42
C MET A 198 -5.59 31.17 4.94
N GLY A 199 -6.14 30.34 4.05
CA GLY A 199 -6.18 30.56 2.61
C GLY A 199 -4.82 30.44 1.90
N LEU A 200 -3.78 29.92 2.57
CA LEU A 200 -2.46 29.74 1.94
C LEU A 200 -2.54 28.81 0.72
N PHE A 201 -3.19 27.66 0.89
CA PHE A 201 -3.41 26.69 -0.17
C PHE A 201 -4.88 26.61 -0.51
N THR A 202 -5.18 26.68 -1.80
CA THR A 202 -6.54 26.60 -2.35
C THR A 202 -6.51 25.69 -3.57
N HIS A 203 -7.61 24.98 -3.83
CA HIS A 203 -7.74 24.10 -4.99
C HIS A 203 -6.64 23.03 -5.11
N LEU A 204 -6.16 22.48 -3.98
CA LEU A 204 -5.20 21.38 -4.01
C LEU A 204 -5.83 20.09 -4.57
N ASN A 205 -5.02 19.32 -5.28
CA ASN A 205 -5.28 17.93 -5.64
C ASN A 205 -4.53 16.98 -4.71
N VAL A 206 -3.30 17.34 -4.30
CA VAL A 206 -2.49 16.53 -3.37
C VAL A 206 -1.93 17.40 -2.26
N LEU A 207 -2.11 16.92 -1.02
CA LEU A 207 -1.51 17.47 0.19
C LEU A 207 -0.79 16.34 0.93
N LYS A 208 0.53 16.46 1.05
CA LYS A 208 1.38 15.56 1.82
C LYS A 208 2.24 16.37 2.80
N LEU A 209 2.07 16.16 4.10
CA LEU A 209 2.90 16.78 5.13
C LEU A 209 3.58 15.68 5.95
N VAL A 210 4.90 15.78 6.11
CA VAL A 210 5.73 14.80 6.83
C VAL A 210 6.61 15.53 7.83
N GLY A 211 6.53 15.21 9.12
CA GLY A 211 7.36 15.84 10.14
C GLY A 211 7.17 17.36 10.20
N VAL A 212 5.93 17.83 10.01
CA VAL A 212 5.58 19.25 10.07
C VAL A 212 4.86 19.50 11.38
N GLY A 213 5.40 20.39 12.21
CA GLY A 213 4.83 20.59 13.54
C GLY A 213 5.43 21.70 14.39
N ASP A 214 5.63 22.88 13.80
CA ASP A 214 6.02 24.07 14.57
C ASP A 214 4.81 24.63 15.34
N GLU A 215 5.04 25.45 16.37
CA GLU A 215 4.00 26.10 17.21
C GLU A 215 2.94 26.90 16.40
N GLU A 216 3.20 27.20 15.13
CA GLU A 216 2.28 27.92 14.25
C GLU A 216 1.24 27.03 13.52
N LEU A 217 1.53 25.74 13.27
CA LEU A 217 0.59 24.88 12.55
C LEU A 217 -0.46 24.33 13.52
N THR A 218 -1.72 24.50 13.13
CA THR A 218 -2.85 24.08 13.96
C THR A 218 -3.87 23.31 13.13
N THR A 219 -4.75 22.54 13.78
CA THR A 219 -5.83 21.83 13.06
C THR A 219 -6.77 22.77 12.30
N ALA A 220 -6.93 24.02 12.75
CA ALA A 220 -7.77 25.01 12.06
C ALA A 220 -7.18 25.40 10.70
N HIS A 221 -5.85 25.53 10.61
CA HIS A 221 -5.14 25.78 9.34
C HIS A 221 -5.35 24.62 8.36
N LEU A 222 -5.27 23.37 8.84
CA LEU A 222 -5.45 22.20 7.98
C LEU A 222 -6.91 22.06 7.51
N LEU A 223 -7.88 22.23 8.41
CA LEU A 223 -9.29 22.21 8.06
C LEU A 223 -9.66 23.32 7.06
N ASP A 224 -9.03 24.49 7.15
CA ASP A 224 -9.18 25.56 6.17
C ASP A 224 -8.66 25.16 4.79
N ILE A 225 -7.46 24.57 4.72
CA ILE A 225 -6.89 24.04 3.47
C ILE A 225 -7.81 22.99 2.83
N LEU A 226 -8.36 22.08 3.65
CA LEU A 226 -9.29 21.04 3.19
C LEU A 226 -10.59 21.66 2.66
N ARG A 227 -11.18 22.65 3.35
CA ARG A 227 -12.37 23.39 2.86
C ARG A 227 -12.10 24.11 1.55
N ALA A 228 -10.91 24.69 1.42
CA ALA A 228 -10.50 25.42 0.22
C ALA A 228 -10.13 24.50 -0.96
N SER A 229 -10.09 23.18 -0.78
CA SER A 229 -9.60 22.21 -1.76
C SER A 229 -10.61 21.07 -2.02
N PRO A 230 -11.79 21.37 -2.58
CA PRO A 230 -12.81 20.34 -2.85
C PRO A 230 -12.39 19.29 -3.89
N CYS A 231 -11.37 19.60 -4.71
CA CYS A 231 -10.79 18.70 -5.71
C CYS A 231 -9.61 17.86 -5.16
N LEU A 232 -9.41 17.84 -3.84
CA LEU A 232 -8.33 17.06 -3.23
C LEU A 232 -8.55 15.57 -3.49
N GLU A 233 -7.55 14.91 -4.06
CA GLU A 233 -7.52 13.49 -4.42
C GLU A 233 -6.66 12.67 -3.47
N HIS A 234 -5.60 13.26 -2.91
CA HIS A 234 -4.66 12.59 -2.00
C HIS A 234 -4.37 13.44 -0.77
N LEU A 235 -4.57 12.84 0.40
CA LEU A 235 -4.28 13.44 1.70
C LEU A 235 -3.33 12.53 2.47
N GLU A 236 -2.14 13.04 2.80
CA GLU A 236 -1.14 12.30 3.57
C GLU A 236 -0.52 13.14 4.67
N PHE A 237 -0.51 12.58 5.88
CA PHE A 237 0.08 13.15 7.07
C PHE A 237 0.97 12.09 7.73
N ASP A 238 2.23 12.41 7.97
CA ASP A 238 3.20 11.51 8.62
C ASP A 238 3.99 12.27 9.69
N GLU A 239 4.14 11.70 10.88
CA GLU A 239 4.86 12.33 12.00
C GLU A 239 4.41 13.79 12.29
N MET A 240 3.10 14.05 12.28
CA MET A 240 2.56 15.40 12.51
C MET A 240 2.54 15.75 14.00
N ASP A 241 3.03 16.94 14.35
CA ASP A 241 2.96 17.52 15.70
C ASP A 241 2.22 18.87 15.65
N VAL A 242 0.90 18.83 15.77
CA VAL A 242 0.03 19.98 15.46
C VAL A 242 -0.78 20.36 16.69
N THR A 243 -0.88 21.66 16.98
CA THR A 243 -1.79 22.12 18.04
C THR A 243 -3.24 21.84 17.66
N VAL A 244 -3.90 21.02 18.47
CA VAL A 244 -5.30 20.62 18.25
C VAL A 244 -6.23 21.69 18.79
N ASN A 245 -6.93 22.39 17.90
CA ASN A 245 -8.02 23.30 18.27
C ASN A 245 -9.32 22.53 18.51
N PRO A 246 -10.28 23.13 19.25
CA PRO A 246 -11.62 22.58 19.38
C PRO A 246 -12.25 22.30 18.01
N PRO A 247 -12.94 21.15 17.85
CA PRO A 247 -13.56 20.80 16.59
C PRO A 247 -14.58 21.86 16.17
N THR A 248 -14.53 22.27 14.91
CA THR A 248 -15.57 23.09 14.32
C THR A 248 -16.83 22.25 14.09
N SER A 249 -18.03 22.83 14.10
CA SER A 249 -19.26 22.06 13.84
C SER A 249 -19.50 21.76 12.35
N GLN A 250 -18.67 22.28 11.44
CA GLN A 250 -18.91 22.18 10.00
C GLN A 250 -18.10 21.05 9.36
N LEU A 251 -18.83 20.02 8.95
CA LEU A 251 -18.33 18.88 8.19
C LEU A 251 -17.89 19.28 6.78
N ILE A 252 -16.72 18.80 6.36
CA ILE A 252 -16.09 19.05 5.07
C ILE A 252 -16.34 17.84 4.17
N THR A 253 -16.97 18.03 3.02
CA THR A 253 -17.12 16.95 2.03
C THR A 253 -16.05 17.11 0.95
N LEU A 254 -15.23 16.07 0.77
CA LEU A 254 -14.15 16.01 -0.20
C LEU A 254 -14.50 14.95 -1.26
N PRO A 255 -15.32 15.29 -2.28
CA PRO A 255 -15.86 14.30 -3.22
C PRO A 255 -14.78 13.66 -4.10
N GLY A 256 -13.67 14.35 -4.35
CA GLY A 256 -12.54 13.84 -5.12
C GLY A 256 -11.54 13.00 -4.32
N LEU A 257 -11.65 12.94 -2.99
CA LEU A 257 -10.62 12.35 -2.14
C LEU A 257 -10.60 10.83 -2.28
N ARG A 258 -9.54 10.32 -2.93
CA ARG A 258 -9.33 8.91 -3.26
C ARG A 258 -8.42 8.23 -2.23
N TYR A 259 -7.42 8.94 -1.72
CA TYR A 259 -6.41 8.37 -0.83
C TYR A 259 -6.30 9.19 0.45
N ILE A 260 -6.40 8.49 1.58
CA ILE A 260 -6.20 9.04 2.91
C ILE A 260 -5.12 8.25 3.62
N HIS A 261 -4.15 8.95 4.16
CA HIS A 261 -2.99 8.35 4.76
C HIS A 261 -2.55 9.11 6.00
N PHE A 262 -2.58 8.44 7.15
CA PHE A 262 -2.06 8.94 8.40
C PHE A 262 -1.00 7.96 8.90
N ARG A 263 0.23 8.42 9.11
CA ARG A 263 1.33 7.63 9.64
C ARG A 263 1.87 8.27 10.90
N ARG A 264 2.02 7.48 11.96
CA ARG A 264 2.70 7.90 13.20
C ARG A 264 2.20 9.27 13.69
N CYS A 265 0.89 9.49 13.54
CA CYS A 265 0.20 10.71 13.94
C CYS A 265 -0.45 10.50 15.31
N TRP A 266 -0.57 11.58 16.09
CA TRP A 266 -1.26 11.53 17.37
C TRP A 266 -2.76 11.32 17.20
N THR A 267 -3.37 10.56 18.11
CA THR A 267 -4.80 10.20 18.04
C THR A 267 -5.72 11.42 18.05
N ASP A 268 -5.46 12.43 18.90
CA ASP A 268 -6.25 13.67 18.93
C ASP A 268 -6.23 14.43 17.60
N PHE A 269 -5.06 14.46 16.95
CA PHE A 269 -4.92 15.08 15.64
C PHE A 269 -5.74 14.32 14.58
N ILE A 270 -5.61 12.99 14.55
CA ILE A 270 -6.37 12.13 13.64
C ILE A 270 -7.87 12.35 13.83
N ARG A 271 -8.36 12.32 15.09
CA ARG A 271 -9.76 12.60 15.45
C ARG A 271 -10.22 13.96 14.94
N ALA A 272 -9.44 15.01 15.20
CA ALA A 272 -9.78 16.37 14.83
C ALA A 272 -9.92 16.54 13.30
N ILE A 273 -9.16 15.79 12.51
CA ILE A 273 -9.27 15.80 11.06
C ILE A 273 -10.33 14.83 10.53
N LEU A 274 -10.25 13.55 10.90
CA LEU A 274 -11.15 12.50 10.39
C LEU A 274 -12.61 12.72 10.78
N GLY A 275 -12.87 13.21 12.00
CA GLY A 275 -14.22 13.56 12.45
C GLY A 275 -14.84 14.73 11.69
N GLN A 276 -14.04 15.49 10.93
CA GLN A 276 -14.47 16.67 10.19
C GLN A 276 -14.54 16.44 8.67
N ILE A 277 -14.15 15.28 8.15
CA ILE A 277 -14.16 15.01 6.71
C ILE A 277 -15.15 13.90 6.32
N ARG A 278 -15.73 14.03 5.13
CA ARG A 278 -16.41 12.95 4.40
C ARG A 278 -15.76 12.77 3.05
N ALA A 279 -15.36 11.54 2.75
CA ALA A 279 -14.65 11.18 1.52
C ALA A 279 -15.39 10.05 0.78
N PRO A 280 -16.50 10.35 0.09
CA PRO A 280 -17.36 9.32 -0.51
C PRO A 280 -16.69 8.53 -1.65
N SER A 281 -15.63 9.08 -2.24
CA SER A 281 -14.87 8.45 -3.33
C SER A 281 -13.54 7.86 -2.86
N CYS A 282 -13.36 7.72 -1.54
CA CYS A 282 -12.15 7.15 -0.97
C CYS A 282 -12.04 5.69 -1.40
N ILE A 283 -10.88 5.33 -1.97
CA ILE A 283 -10.56 3.97 -2.41
C ILE A 283 -9.34 3.40 -1.67
N GLY A 284 -8.50 4.25 -1.08
CA GLY A 284 -7.33 3.86 -0.29
C GLY A 284 -7.34 4.52 1.07
N PHE A 285 -7.40 3.70 2.14
CA PHE A 285 -7.41 4.19 3.52
C PHE A 285 -6.30 3.56 4.36
N TYR A 286 -5.30 4.37 4.73
CA TYR A 286 -4.11 3.94 5.44
C TYR A 286 -3.98 4.71 6.75
N LEU A 287 -3.93 3.99 7.86
CA LEU A 287 -3.94 4.56 9.20
C LEU A 287 -2.93 3.82 10.08
N ASP A 288 -1.93 4.52 10.58
CA ASP A 288 -0.92 4.04 11.52
C ASP A 288 -0.88 5.00 12.73
N VAL A 289 -1.34 4.50 13.88
CA VAL A 289 -1.66 5.28 15.09
C VAL A 289 -0.95 4.72 16.31
N ASP A 290 -0.39 5.61 17.13
CA ASP A 290 0.02 5.29 18.49
C ASP A 290 -1.06 5.68 19.50
N LEU A 291 -1.57 4.69 20.25
CA LEU A 291 -2.62 4.88 21.25
C LEU A 291 -2.06 5.24 22.65
N PHE A 292 -0.78 5.62 22.79
CA PHE A 292 -0.23 6.09 24.08
C PHE A 292 -1.10 7.19 24.70
N GLY A 293 -1.63 6.97 25.91
CA GLY A 293 -2.39 7.97 26.67
C GLY A 293 -3.87 8.08 26.29
N PHE A 294 -4.36 7.20 25.42
CA PHE A 294 -5.76 7.18 24.94
C PHE A 294 -6.55 5.97 25.42
N GLU A 295 -6.08 5.26 26.44
CA GLU A 295 -6.61 3.95 26.82
C GLU A 295 -8.12 3.97 27.11
N TYR A 296 -8.65 5.07 27.66
CA TYR A 296 -10.06 5.22 28.00
C TYR A 296 -10.97 5.63 26.84
N ASP A 297 -10.40 6.07 25.72
CA ASP A 297 -11.12 6.73 24.62
C ASP A 297 -11.06 5.96 23.30
N ILE A 298 -10.41 4.79 23.32
CA ILE A 298 -10.39 3.83 22.21
C ILE A 298 -11.81 3.53 21.69
N PRO A 299 -12.83 3.27 22.53
CA PRO A 299 -14.17 2.99 22.02
C PRO A 299 -14.77 4.12 21.19
N ALA A 300 -14.64 5.38 21.62
CA ALA A 300 -15.17 6.52 20.88
C ALA A 300 -14.39 6.69 19.56
N PHE A 301 -13.07 6.57 19.61
CA PHE A 301 -12.24 6.63 18.40
C PHE A 301 -12.66 5.60 17.33
N LEU A 302 -12.80 4.33 17.71
CA LEU A 302 -13.17 3.27 16.78
C LEU A 302 -14.62 3.39 16.26
N ASN A 303 -15.56 3.73 17.13
CA ASN A 303 -17.00 3.70 16.81
C ASN A 303 -17.58 5.03 16.32
N GLU A 304 -16.95 6.15 16.63
CA GLU A 304 -17.41 7.49 16.26
C GLU A 304 -16.50 8.10 15.19
N ASP A 305 -15.20 8.22 15.46
CA ASP A 305 -14.27 8.94 14.57
C ASP A 305 -13.98 8.16 13.28
N LEU A 306 -13.84 6.83 13.38
CA LEU A 306 -13.65 5.97 12.20
C LEU A 306 -14.96 5.56 11.53
N ARG A 307 -16.11 5.88 12.12
CA ARG A 307 -17.43 5.52 11.59
C ARG A 307 -17.66 5.87 10.13
N PRO A 308 -17.24 7.06 9.63
CA PRO A 308 -17.42 7.42 8.22
C PRO A 308 -16.74 6.45 7.23
N PHE A 309 -15.76 5.67 7.69
CA PHE A 309 -14.98 4.75 6.87
C PHE A 309 -15.38 3.28 7.04
N HIS A 310 -16.31 2.94 7.96
CA HIS A 310 -16.73 1.55 8.18
C HIS A 310 -17.25 0.87 6.90
N GLU A 311 -18.07 1.58 6.11
CA GLU A 311 -18.59 1.04 4.85
C GLU A 311 -17.48 0.85 3.82
N LEU A 312 -16.47 1.72 3.78
CA LEU A 312 -15.30 1.54 2.91
C LEU A 312 -14.53 0.28 3.28
N LEU A 313 -14.23 0.08 4.57
CA LEU A 313 -13.51 -1.09 5.06
C LEU A 313 -14.25 -2.38 4.72
N ARG A 314 -15.58 -2.40 4.94
CA ARG A 314 -16.44 -3.54 4.60
C ARG A 314 -16.54 -3.79 3.09
N ALA A 315 -16.77 -2.75 2.29
CA ALA A 315 -16.86 -2.86 0.84
C ALA A 315 -15.54 -3.36 0.24
N THR A 316 -14.41 -2.94 0.81
CA THR A 316 -13.08 -3.40 0.41
C THR A 316 -12.92 -4.89 0.72
N HIS A 317 -13.20 -5.30 1.96
CA HIS A 317 -13.16 -6.71 2.37
C HIS A 317 -14.00 -7.60 1.45
N ARG A 318 -15.24 -7.20 1.13
CA ARG A 318 -16.12 -7.93 0.22
C ARG A 318 -15.57 -8.01 -1.20
N ARG A 319 -14.99 -6.91 -1.70
CA ARG A 319 -14.46 -6.84 -3.07
C ARG A 319 -13.18 -7.66 -3.23
N THR A 320 -12.31 -7.66 -2.22
CA THR A 320 -11.09 -8.48 -2.24
C THR A 320 -11.35 -9.94 -1.88
N GLY A 321 -12.51 -10.24 -1.29
CA GLY A 321 -12.89 -11.57 -0.80
C GLY A 321 -12.14 -12.00 0.46
N SER A 322 -11.20 -11.19 0.94
CA SER A 322 -10.48 -11.45 2.19
C SER A 322 -9.79 -10.21 2.76
N SER A 323 -9.56 -10.25 4.07
CA SER A 323 -8.72 -9.30 4.81
C SER A 323 -7.98 -10.04 5.92
N GLN A 324 -6.88 -9.48 6.40
CA GLN A 324 -6.07 -10.10 7.45
C GLN A 324 -5.97 -9.19 8.66
N ILE A 325 -6.21 -9.75 9.84
CA ILE A 325 -5.79 -9.17 11.12
C ILE A 325 -4.47 -9.81 11.50
N THR A 326 -3.44 -9.01 11.75
CA THR A 326 -2.20 -9.47 12.36
C THR A 326 -2.16 -8.97 13.80
N LEU A 327 -2.02 -9.91 14.74
CA LEU A 327 -1.97 -9.69 16.17
C LEU A 327 -0.57 -9.98 16.69
N SER A 328 0.03 -9.03 17.39
CA SER A 328 1.26 -9.25 18.14
C SER A 328 1.12 -8.78 19.59
N SER A 329 2.21 -8.83 20.37
CA SER A 329 2.20 -8.56 21.82
C SER A 329 1.56 -7.23 22.21
N ASP A 330 1.71 -6.23 21.36
CA ASP A 330 1.34 -4.84 21.62
C ASP A 330 0.86 -4.13 20.34
N THR A 331 0.61 -4.88 19.27
CA THR A 331 0.21 -4.31 17.99
C THR A 331 -0.97 -5.05 17.39
N PHE A 332 -1.87 -4.26 16.81
CA PHE A 332 -3.00 -4.71 16.03
C PHE A 332 -2.84 -4.13 14.62
N SER A 333 -2.91 -4.97 13.62
CA SER A 333 -3.03 -4.52 12.23
C SER A 333 -4.20 -5.20 11.55
N TRP A 334 -4.94 -4.45 10.74
CA TRP A 334 -6.00 -4.98 9.89
C TRP A 334 -5.86 -4.43 8.48
N ARG A 335 -5.68 -5.30 7.49
CA ARG A 335 -5.42 -4.92 6.09
C ARG A 335 -6.19 -5.76 5.10
N SER A 336 -6.51 -5.20 3.93
CA SER A 336 -7.04 -5.95 2.80
C SER A 336 -5.94 -6.81 2.14
N LEU A 337 -6.25 -8.06 1.79
CA LEU A 337 -5.37 -8.93 1.01
C LEU A 337 -5.70 -8.75 -0.49
N GLY A 338 -4.71 -8.48 -1.36
CA GLY A 338 -4.94 -8.38 -2.82
C GLY A 338 -4.63 -7.03 -3.50
N GLY A 339 -3.84 -6.16 -2.86
CA GLY A 339 -3.57 -4.78 -3.31
C GLY A 339 -2.13 -4.43 -3.72
N GLN A 340 -1.21 -5.39 -3.92
CA GLN A 340 0.18 -5.04 -4.26
C GLN A 340 0.36 -4.40 -5.65
N ASN A 341 -0.61 -4.53 -6.57
CA ASN A 341 -0.64 -3.76 -7.81
C ASN A 341 -1.67 -2.63 -7.68
N ILE A 342 -1.15 -1.40 -7.52
CA ILE A 342 -1.66 -0.35 -6.64
C ILE A 342 -2.68 0.62 -7.27
N GLU A 343 -2.79 0.74 -8.59
CA GLU A 343 -3.36 1.99 -9.11
C GLU A 343 -4.90 2.12 -9.10
N ASP A 344 -5.68 1.03 -9.04
CA ASP A 344 -7.16 1.14 -9.12
C ASP A 344 -7.96 0.19 -8.23
N ARG A 345 -7.35 -0.35 -7.17
CA ARG A 345 -8.05 -1.29 -6.26
C ARG A 345 -8.43 -0.62 -4.94
N LEU A 346 -9.62 -0.97 -4.45
CA LEU A 346 -10.02 -0.67 -3.07
C LEU A 346 -8.98 -1.32 -2.14
N SER A 347 -8.42 -0.53 -1.24
CA SER A 347 -7.43 -0.99 -0.27
C SER A 347 -7.59 -0.28 1.06
N PHE A 348 -7.26 -1.02 2.13
CA PHE A 348 -7.04 -0.39 3.42
C PHE A 348 -5.93 -1.08 4.20
N SER A 349 -5.30 -0.32 5.08
CA SER A 349 -4.35 -0.83 6.08
C SER A 349 -4.47 0.00 7.34
N LEU A 350 -4.79 -0.66 8.44
CA LEU A 350 -4.88 -0.10 9.77
C LEU A 350 -3.78 -0.72 10.60
N TYR A 351 -3.05 0.10 11.34
CA TYR A 351 -2.00 -0.31 12.26
C TYR A 351 -2.14 0.53 13.52
N MET A 352 -2.22 -0.15 14.67
CA MET A 352 -2.44 0.47 15.96
C MET A 352 -1.50 -0.19 16.96
N THR A 353 -0.74 0.60 17.71
CA THR A 353 -0.01 0.11 18.89
C THR A 353 -0.90 0.15 20.12
N ARG A 354 -0.61 -0.69 21.12
CA ARG A 354 -1.33 -0.79 22.42
C ARG A 354 -2.79 -1.12 22.29
N PHE A 355 -3.05 -2.12 21.47
CA PHE A 355 -4.38 -2.62 21.25
C PHE A 355 -4.99 -3.21 22.53
N ASP A 356 -6.27 -2.94 22.75
CA ASP A 356 -7.15 -3.77 23.59
C ASP A 356 -7.76 -4.86 22.68
N PRO A 357 -7.39 -6.14 22.83
CA PRO A 357 -7.89 -7.22 21.99
C PRO A 357 -9.42 -7.25 21.90
N LYS A 358 -10.11 -7.05 23.02
CA LYS A 358 -11.56 -7.18 23.11
C LYS A 358 -12.26 -6.07 22.36
N LEU A 359 -11.78 -4.83 22.47
CA LEU A 359 -12.38 -3.69 21.79
C LEU A 359 -12.15 -3.75 20.28
N HIS A 360 -10.91 -3.98 19.85
CA HIS A 360 -10.54 -3.97 18.43
C HIS A 360 -11.19 -5.11 17.66
N ILE A 361 -11.22 -6.32 18.24
CA ILE A 361 -11.82 -7.48 17.58
C ILE A 361 -13.34 -7.32 17.44
N ARG A 362 -14.03 -6.87 18.50
CA ARG A 362 -15.48 -6.58 18.44
C ARG A 362 -15.79 -5.46 17.44
N TRP A 363 -14.90 -4.49 17.32
CA TRP A 363 -15.04 -3.42 16.33
C TRP A 363 -14.90 -3.95 14.89
N VAL A 364 -13.91 -4.81 14.60
CA VAL A 364 -13.83 -5.44 13.27
C VAL A 364 -15.06 -6.32 13.00
N GLU A 365 -15.48 -7.11 13.99
CA GLU A 365 -16.67 -7.95 13.86
C GLU A 365 -17.94 -7.13 13.56
N SER A 366 -18.10 -5.96 14.21
CA SER A 366 -19.25 -5.09 13.98
C SER A 366 -19.24 -4.42 12.59
N ILE A 367 -18.07 -4.25 11.98
CA ILE A 367 -17.95 -3.77 10.60
C ILE A 367 -18.28 -4.89 9.60
N LEU A 368 -17.71 -6.09 9.82
CA LEU A 368 -17.89 -7.21 8.91
C LEU A 368 -19.30 -7.80 8.95
N LEU A 369 -20.01 -7.72 10.10
CA LEU A 369 -21.34 -8.29 10.31
C LEU A 369 -21.44 -9.76 9.86
N GLY A 370 -20.37 -10.53 10.09
CA GLY A 370 -20.30 -11.95 9.72
C GLY A 370 -19.93 -12.23 8.25
N ASP A 371 -19.58 -11.24 7.45
CA ASP A 371 -19.01 -11.47 6.11
C ASP A 371 -17.75 -12.36 6.23
N PRO A 372 -17.67 -13.50 5.49
CA PRO A 372 -16.56 -14.45 5.60
C PRO A 372 -15.31 -13.97 4.86
N GLY A 373 -14.15 -14.58 5.15
CA GLY A 373 -12.89 -14.29 4.47
C GLY A 373 -11.88 -13.55 5.35
N LEU A 374 -12.13 -13.45 6.65
CA LEU A 374 -11.17 -12.88 7.58
C LEU A 374 -10.08 -13.91 7.92
N THR A 375 -8.83 -13.53 7.69
CA THR A 375 -7.66 -14.25 8.18
C THR A 375 -7.20 -13.62 9.49
N ILE A 376 -6.96 -14.42 10.53
CA ILE A 376 -6.26 -13.96 11.72
C ILE A 376 -4.86 -14.56 11.71
N GLU A 377 -3.85 -13.71 11.84
CA GLU A 377 -2.45 -14.08 11.96
C GLU A 377 -1.98 -13.71 13.37
N ILE A 378 -1.56 -14.72 14.15
CA ILE A 378 -1.03 -14.51 15.50
C ILE A 378 0.50 -14.61 15.43
N ARG A 379 1.18 -13.50 15.73
CA ARG A 379 2.65 -13.40 15.76
C ARG A 379 3.13 -13.12 17.17
N ARG A 380 4.00 -13.99 17.71
CA ARG A 380 4.59 -13.81 19.06
C ARG A 380 3.50 -13.54 20.13
N PRO A 381 2.66 -14.52 20.46
CA PRO A 381 1.54 -14.39 21.38
C PRO A 381 1.93 -14.12 22.85
N ARG A 382 3.14 -13.62 23.12
CA ARG A 382 3.52 -13.12 24.44
C ARG A 382 2.51 -12.06 24.84
N ASN A 383 1.77 -12.33 25.93
CA ASN A 383 0.69 -11.50 26.44
C ASN A 383 -0.62 -11.52 25.64
N VAL A 384 -0.77 -12.45 24.69
CA VAL A 384 -2.08 -12.81 24.15
C VAL A 384 -2.82 -13.56 25.26
N GLY A 385 -3.42 -12.80 26.17
CA GLY A 385 -4.17 -13.33 27.27
C GLY A 385 -5.44 -14.02 26.79
N GLN A 386 -6.06 -14.79 27.69
CA GLN A 386 -7.39 -15.39 27.51
C GLN A 386 -8.43 -14.42 26.95
N GLN A 387 -8.28 -13.12 27.24
CA GLN A 387 -9.14 -12.05 26.71
C GLN A 387 -9.16 -11.95 25.18
N LEU A 388 -8.03 -12.18 24.49
CA LEU A 388 -8.04 -12.22 23.02
C LEU A 388 -8.88 -13.39 22.54
N PHE A 389 -8.61 -14.58 23.09
CA PHE A 389 -9.30 -15.80 22.69
C PHE A 389 -10.80 -15.67 22.90
N GLU A 390 -11.24 -15.19 24.06
CA GLU A 390 -12.65 -14.88 24.33
C GLU A 390 -13.25 -13.86 23.35
N ALA A 391 -12.45 -12.91 22.87
CA ALA A 391 -12.91 -11.90 21.91
C ALA A 391 -13.05 -12.46 20.49
N ILE A 392 -12.12 -13.31 20.03
CA ILE A 392 -12.18 -13.89 18.68
C ILE A 392 -13.09 -15.11 18.61
N ALA A 393 -13.33 -15.81 19.72
CA ALA A 393 -14.10 -17.05 19.77
C ALA A 393 -15.41 -17.01 18.95
N PRO A 394 -16.31 -16.02 19.15
CA PRO A 394 -17.60 -16.03 18.49
C PRO A 394 -17.54 -15.63 17.00
N MET A 395 -16.39 -15.16 16.49
CA MET A 395 -16.32 -14.55 15.18
C MET A 395 -16.62 -15.55 14.06
N ARG A 396 -17.71 -15.28 13.33
CA ARG A 396 -18.11 -16.04 12.14
C ARG A 396 -17.38 -15.61 10.87
N SER A 397 -16.78 -14.43 10.86
CA SER A 397 -16.03 -13.92 9.70
C SER A 397 -14.68 -14.62 9.49
N VAL A 398 -14.13 -15.23 10.56
CA VAL A 398 -12.81 -15.87 10.55
C VAL A 398 -12.87 -17.21 9.82
N THR A 399 -12.25 -17.26 8.65
CA THR A 399 -12.15 -18.48 7.82
C THR A 399 -10.76 -19.08 7.82
N LYS A 400 -9.73 -18.29 8.14
CA LYS A 400 -8.34 -18.74 8.19
C LYS A 400 -7.66 -18.26 9.48
N LEU A 401 -6.89 -19.14 10.11
CA LEU A 401 -6.04 -18.83 11.25
C LEU A 401 -4.60 -19.25 10.95
N GLU A 402 -3.67 -18.32 11.09
CA GLU A 402 -2.24 -18.52 10.88
C GLU A 402 -1.48 -18.34 12.19
N LEU A 403 -0.78 -19.38 12.63
CA LEU A 403 -0.06 -19.42 13.89
C LEU A 403 1.43 -19.42 13.64
N HIS A 404 2.05 -18.25 13.79
CA HIS A 404 3.49 -18.10 13.61
C HIS A 404 4.27 -18.47 14.87
N SER A 405 5.52 -18.94 14.69
CA SER A 405 6.36 -19.46 15.77
C SER A 405 6.34 -18.56 17.00
N THR A 406 6.01 -19.16 18.13
CA THR A 406 6.09 -18.54 19.44
C THR A 406 7.52 -18.70 19.95
N ARG A 407 7.81 -18.36 21.21
CA ARG A 407 9.11 -18.72 21.81
C ARG A 407 8.98 -19.87 22.80
N THR A 408 7.76 -20.37 23.01
CA THR A 408 7.42 -21.37 24.03
C THR A 408 6.30 -22.27 23.54
N VAL A 409 6.46 -23.57 23.78
CA VAL A 409 5.48 -24.61 23.41
C VAL A 409 4.12 -24.36 24.06
N ASP A 410 4.13 -23.84 25.30
CA ASP A 410 2.91 -23.56 26.07
C ASP A 410 1.97 -22.57 25.37
N GLU A 411 2.50 -21.56 24.67
CA GLU A 411 1.67 -20.55 24.01
C GLU A 411 0.92 -21.15 22.79
N PHE A 412 1.58 -22.01 22.01
CA PHE A 412 0.90 -22.71 20.91
C PHE A 412 -0.18 -23.65 21.43
N PHE A 413 0.13 -24.37 22.52
CA PHE A 413 -0.82 -25.28 23.15
C PHE A 413 -2.10 -24.56 23.56
N LEU A 414 -1.99 -23.38 24.19
CA LEU A 414 -3.16 -22.58 24.58
C LEU A 414 -4.04 -22.19 23.39
N VAL A 415 -3.44 -21.84 22.25
CA VAL A 415 -4.18 -21.48 21.04
C VAL A 415 -4.89 -22.71 20.45
N LEU A 416 -4.20 -23.86 20.37
CA LEU A 416 -4.80 -25.10 19.89
C LEU A 416 -5.93 -25.56 20.81
N GLU A 417 -5.71 -25.55 22.12
CA GLU A 417 -6.73 -25.88 23.12
C GLU A 417 -7.96 -24.97 22.97
N PHE A 418 -7.76 -23.68 22.74
CA PHE A 418 -8.83 -22.72 22.49
C PHE A 418 -9.66 -23.05 21.24
N ILE A 419 -9.02 -23.39 20.12
CA ILE A 419 -9.72 -23.75 18.86
C ILE A 419 -10.57 -25.02 19.05
N GLY A 420 -10.12 -25.93 19.89
CA GLY A 420 -10.84 -27.15 20.25
C GLY A 420 -12.00 -26.93 21.21
N LYS A 421 -11.95 -25.89 22.06
CA LYS A 421 -12.98 -25.62 23.07
C LYS A 421 -14.29 -25.11 22.45
N PRO A 422 -15.45 -25.48 23.04
CA PRO A 422 -16.73 -24.88 22.67
C PRO A 422 -16.84 -23.44 23.16
N LEU A 423 -17.71 -22.65 22.53
CA LEU A 423 -17.98 -21.28 22.96
C LEU A 423 -18.63 -21.28 24.34
N SER A 424 -18.14 -20.42 25.25
CA SER A 424 -18.74 -20.28 26.58
C SER A 424 -20.22 -19.85 26.54
N ALA A 425 -20.60 -19.06 25.53
CA ALA A 425 -21.97 -18.59 25.34
C ALA A 425 -22.88 -19.61 24.65
N ASP A 426 -22.29 -20.53 23.89
CA ASP A 426 -23.00 -21.55 23.13
C ASP A 426 -22.16 -22.84 23.10
N PRO A 427 -22.36 -23.74 24.08
CA PRO A 427 -21.63 -25.01 24.15
C PRO A 427 -21.81 -25.92 22.92
N SER A 428 -22.75 -25.58 22.04
CA SER A 428 -23.04 -26.26 20.77
C SER A 428 -22.43 -25.56 19.54
N SER A 429 -21.59 -24.53 19.72
CA SER A 429 -20.82 -23.82 18.65
C SER A 429 -19.32 -23.84 18.98
N PRO A 430 -18.40 -24.21 18.07
CA PRO A 430 -16.99 -24.32 18.45
C PRO A 430 -16.40 -22.91 18.41
N SER A 431 -15.25 -22.70 19.06
CA SER A 431 -14.48 -21.46 18.84
C SER A 431 -14.20 -21.30 17.34
N LEU A 432 -14.44 -20.11 16.79
CA LEU A 432 -14.31 -19.81 15.36
C LEU A 432 -15.17 -20.78 14.51
N PRO A 433 -16.51 -20.68 14.56
CA PRO A 433 -17.43 -21.65 13.95
C PRO A 433 -17.26 -21.81 12.42
N CYS A 434 -16.73 -20.78 11.75
CA CYS A 434 -16.52 -20.77 10.30
C CYS A 434 -15.05 -20.97 9.89
N LEU A 435 -14.18 -21.40 10.82
CA LEU A 435 -12.79 -21.70 10.52
C LEU A 435 -12.68 -22.86 9.53
N GLN A 436 -12.09 -22.57 8.36
CA GLN A 436 -11.88 -23.51 7.24
C GLN A 436 -10.42 -23.89 7.07
N GLU A 437 -9.48 -23.01 7.43
CA GLU A 437 -8.05 -23.25 7.26
C GLU A 437 -7.26 -22.89 8.53
N LEU A 438 -6.41 -23.82 8.98
CA LEU A 438 -5.45 -23.64 10.04
C LEU A 438 -4.04 -23.82 9.47
N LEU A 439 -3.25 -22.75 9.45
CA LEU A 439 -1.86 -22.76 9.00
C LEU A 439 -0.93 -22.70 10.22
N LEU A 440 -0.08 -23.72 10.38
CA LEU A 440 0.82 -23.86 11.52
C LEU A 440 2.26 -23.50 11.13
N THR A 441 2.59 -22.21 11.16
CA THR A 441 3.89 -21.65 10.79
C THR A 441 4.83 -21.54 11.99
N GLY A 442 5.27 -22.66 12.59
CA GLY A 442 6.22 -22.59 13.70
C GLY A 442 6.86 -23.93 14.07
N GLU A 443 7.89 -23.86 14.90
CA GLU A 443 8.62 -25.04 15.40
C GLU A 443 8.08 -25.52 16.75
N ASP A 444 7.31 -24.72 17.47
CA ASP A 444 7.04 -24.95 18.90
C ASP A 444 5.71 -25.67 19.19
N TRP A 445 5.16 -26.43 18.24
CA TRP A 445 3.95 -27.24 18.47
C TRP A 445 4.24 -28.73 18.39
N GLU A 446 3.42 -29.53 19.09
CA GLU A 446 3.48 -30.98 19.09
C GLU A 446 2.25 -31.56 18.38
N LEU A 447 2.46 -32.65 17.65
CA LEU A 447 1.41 -33.28 16.85
C LEU A 447 0.28 -33.88 17.72
N GLN A 448 0.60 -34.28 18.95
CA GLN A 448 -0.40 -34.75 19.91
C GLN A 448 -1.38 -33.63 20.29
N ASN A 449 -0.88 -32.42 20.55
CA ASN A 449 -1.71 -31.25 20.87
C ASN A 449 -2.65 -30.88 19.72
N LEU A 450 -2.19 -31.05 18.47
CA LEU A 450 -3.01 -30.84 17.28
C LEU A 450 -4.11 -31.91 17.17
N LEU A 451 -3.78 -33.18 17.43
CA LEU A 451 -4.75 -34.27 17.46
C LEU A 451 -5.82 -34.05 18.55
N ASP A 452 -5.39 -33.65 19.75
CA ASP A 452 -6.28 -33.37 20.88
C ASP A 452 -7.22 -32.20 20.57
N MET A 453 -6.72 -31.15 19.91
CA MET A 453 -7.55 -30.04 19.41
C MET A 453 -8.62 -30.54 18.43
N VAL A 454 -8.23 -31.36 17.45
CA VAL A 454 -9.13 -31.88 16.42
C VAL A 454 -10.22 -32.77 17.03
N TYR A 455 -9.87 -33.68 17.93
CA TYR A 455 -10.87 -34.49 18.63
C TYR A 455 -11.79 -33.64 19.50
N SER A 456 -11.25 -32.68 20.26
CA SER A 456 -12.07 -31.76 21.06
C SER A 456 -13.07 -30.98 20.19
N ARG A 457 -12.62 -30.50 19.03
CA ARG A 457 -13.44 -29.73 18.09
C ARG A 457 -14.56 -30.56 17.44
N PHE A 458 -14.29 -31.79 17.03
CA PHE A 458 -15.20 -32.55 16.16
C PHE A 458 -15.92 -33.73 16.84
N ASP A 459 -15.34 -34.32 17.90
CA ASP A 459 -15.90 -35.50 18.57
C ASP A 459 -16.77 -35.18 19.79
N SER A 460 -17.02 -33.89 20.09
CA SER A 460 -17.97 -33.56 21.15
C SER A 460 -19.40 -33.94 20.77
N VAL A 461 -20.05 -34.73 21.62
CA VAL A 461 -21.45 -35.17 21.48
C VAL A 461 -22.43 -33.99 21.33
N SER A 462 -22.02 -32.78 21.75
CA SER A 462 -22.82 -31.56 21.65
C SER A 462 -23.08 -31.05 20.22
N TRP A 463 -22.43 -31.61 19.19
CA TRP A 463 -22.52 -31.13 17.80
C TRP A 463 -23.62 -31.77 16.94
N GLU A 464 -24.41 -32.71 17.48
CA GLU A 464 -25.36 -33.48 16.67
C GLU A 464 -26.40 -32.57 15.98
N GLY A 465 -26.32 -32.48 14.64
CA GLY A 465 -27.28 -31.78 13.79
C GLY A 465 -26.80 -30.45 13.19
N ILE A 466 -25.61 -29.96 13.55
CA ILE A 466 -25.03 -28.74 12.97
C ILE A 466 -24.10 -29.12 11.82
N GLU A 467 -24.25 -28.47 10.67
CA GLU A 467 -23.34 -28.64 9.54
C GLU A 467 -21.95 -28.11 9.93
N GLN A 468 -20.99 -29.02 10.05
CA GLN A 468 -19.63 -28.70 10.45
C GLN A 468 -18.85 -28.13 9.27
N THR A 469 -18.24 -26.96 9.47
CA THR A 469 -17.29 -26.37 8.51
C THR A 469 -16.07 -27.29 8.38
N PRO A 470 -15.78 -27.84 7.18
CA PRO A 470 -14.62 -28.71 7.01
C PRO A 470 -13.30 -27.95 7.24
N LEU A 471 -12.38 -28.54 7.98
CA LEU A 471 -11.09 -27.93 8.33
C LEU A 471 -9.93 -28.48 7.47
N THR A 472 -9.23 -27.57 6.81
CA THR A 472 -7.91 -27.80 6.20
C THR A 472 -6.82 -27.46 7.20
N ILE A 473 -5.89 -28.37 7.42
CA ILE A 473 -4.69 -28.11 8.22
C ILE A 473 -3.48 -28.07 7.28
N SER A 474 -2.83 -26.92 7.22
CA SER A 474 -1.64 -26.67 6.39
C SER A 474 -0.40 -26.57 7.29
N ILE A 475 0.63 -27.36 6.99
CA ILE A 475 1.91 -27.37 7.70
C ILE A 475 3.02 -26.99 6.70
N PRO A 476 3.75 -25.88 6.88
CA PRO A 476 4.84 -25.53 5.96
C PRO A 476 5.92 -26.60 5.90
N ARG A 477 6.43 -26.93 4.70
CA ARG A 477 7.56 -27.85 4.53
C ARG A 477 8.84 -27.31 5.20
N GLU A 478 8.94 -25.98 5.28
CA GLU A 478 10.08 -25.27 5.86
C GLU A 478 10.02 -25.10 7.38
N SER A 479 9.10 -25.76 8.09
CA SER A 479 9.20 -25.87 9.56
C SER A 479 10.33 -26.86 9.92
N PHE A 480 11.55 -26.56 9.48
CA PHE A 480 12.78 -27.19 9.97
C PHE A 480 12.99 -26.75 11.41
N THR A 481 13.56 -27.63 12.23
CA THR A 481 14.05 -27.20 13.54
C THR A 481 15.21 -26.21 13.36
N SER A 482 15.44 -25.35 14.34
CA SER A 482 16.54 -24.37 14.37
C SER A 482 17.95 -24.94 14.05
N ASP A 483 18.12 -26.26 14.10
CA ASP A 483 19.31 -27.02 13.74
C ASP A 483 19.36 -27.51 12.27
N GLY A 484 18.36 -27.14 11.46
CA GLY A 484 18.27 -27.46 10.03
C GLY A 484 17.80 -28.88 9.71
N TYR A 485 17.40 -29.68 10.70
CA TYR A 485 16.86 -31.01 10.44
C TYR A 485 15.36 -30.96 10.13
N PRO A 486 14.88 -31.73 9.13
CA PRO A 486 13.46 -31.85 8.87
C PRO A 486 12.80 -32.53 10.06
N ARG A 487 11.74 -31.92 10.59
CA ARG A 487 10.87 -32.59 11.57
C ARG A 487 10.28 -33.84 10.94
N ILE A 488 10.67 -35.01 11.45
CA ILE A 488 10.00 -36.26 11.12
C ILE A 488 8.64 -36.22 11.83
N LEU A 489 7.59 -35.89 11.10
CA LEU A 489 6.23 -35.94 11.60
C LEU A 489 5.81 -37.40 11.77
N ASP A 490 5.19 -37.74 12.90
CA ASP A 490 4.60 -39.05 13.10
C ASP A 490 3.41 -39.23 12.13
N LEU A 491 3.67 -39.94 11.03
CA LEU A 491 2.69 -40.23 9.99
C LEU A 491 1.44 -40.92 10.56
N THR A 492 1.59 -41.70 11.63
CA THR A 492 0.47 -42.38 12.27
C THR A 492 -0.49 -41.38 12.90
N MET A 493 0.04 -40.36 13.58
CA MET A 493 -0.78 -39.29 14.15
C MET A 493 -1.40 -38.40 13.06
N LEU A 494 -0.66 -38.06 12.00
CA LEU A 494 -1.22 -37.29 10.87
C LEU A 494 -2.39 -38.04 10.20
N MET A 495 -2.27 -39.36 10.05
CA MET A 495 -3.36 -40.19 9.53
C MET A 495 -4.59 -40.16 10.44
N LYS A 496 -4.41 -40.24 11.77
CA LYS A 496 -5.52 -40.10 12.73
C LYS A 496 -6.22 -38.75 12.60
N ILE A 497 -5.46 -37.65 12.53
CA ILE A 497 -6.00 -36.30 12.34
C ILE A 497 -6.82 -36.24 11.04
N ARG A 498 -6.29 -36.80 9.95
CA ARG A 498 -6.96 -36.82 8.64
C ARG A 498 -8.23 -37.68 8.63
N GLU A 499 -8.26 -38.77 9.39
CA GLU A 499 -9.42 -39.67 9.48
C GLU A 499 -10.55 -39.12 10.36
N THR A 500 -10.28 -38.11 11.19
CA THR A 500 -11.32 -37.46 12.00
C THR A 500 -12.38 -36.78 11.11
N LYS A 501 -13.65 -37.11 11.35
CA LYS A 501 -14.78 -36.51 10.64
C LYS A 501 -14.79 -34.99 10.86
N GLY A 502 -14.83 -34.22 9.77
CA GLY A 502 -14.77 -32.76 9.80
C GLY A 502 -13.40 -32.20 9.40
N VAL A 503 -12.33 -33.01 9.39
CA VAL A 503 -11.07 -32.64 8.78
C VAL A 503 -11.12 -32.94 7.28
N ALA A 504 -11.07 -31.91 6.46
CA ALA A 504 -11.10 -32.03 5.00
C ALA A 504 -9.77 -32.58 4.45
N ARG A 505 -8.65 -32.02 4.93
CA ARG A 505 -7.31 -32.39 4.50
C ARG A 505 -6.25 -31.95 5.51
N VAL A 506 -5.16 -32.71 5.55
CA VAL A 506 -3.91 -32.33 6.20
C VAL A 506 -2.85 -32.31 5.10
N GLN A 507 -2.17 -31.18 4.91
CA GLN A 507 -1.25 -31.00 3.79
C GLN A 507 0.03 -30.27 4.20
N SER A 508 1.13 -30.61 3.51
CA SER A 508 2.39 -29.88 3.63
C SER A 508 2.51 -28.84 2.52
N VAL A 509 2.65 -27.56 2.87
CA VAL A 509 2.72 -26.43 1.91
C VAL A 509 4.16 -25.91 1.77
N GLY A 510 4.68 -25.73 0.56
CA GLY A 510 5.94 -25.01 0.35
C GLY A 510 5.79 -23.52 0.65
N SER A 511 6.90 -22.83 0.93
CA SER A 511 6.92 -21.36 1.01
C SER A 511 6.45 -20.72 -0.29
N GLU A 512 6.84 -21.29 -1.43
CA GLU A 512 6.43 -20.86 -2.78
C GLU A 512 4.95 -21.19 -3.10
N ASP A 513 4.40 -22.26 -2.51
CA ASP A 513 3.00 -22.67 -2.72
C ASP A 513 2.01 -21.71 -2.03
N LEU A 514 2.45 -20.95 -1.02
CA LEU A 514 1.63 -19.97 -0.30
C LEU A 514 1.31 -18.72 -1.13
N ASP A 515 2.14 -18.41 -2.13
CA ASP A 515 1.95 -17.25 -3.03
C ASP A 515 1.09 -17.58 -4.26
N GLY A 516 0.52 -18.78 -4.34
CA GLY A 516 -0.30 -19.21 -5.47
C GLY A 516 0.51 -19.41 -6.76
N GLN A 517 1.84 -19.50 -6.68
CA GLN A 517 2.67 -19.97 -7.78
C GLN A 517 2.59 -21.49 -7.86
N LEU A 518 2.42 -21.99 -9.09
CA LEU A 518 2.15 -23.39 -9.42
C LEU A 518 3.18 -24.33 -8.80
N ALA A 519 2.74 -25.11 -7.82
CA ALA A 519 3.52 -26.16 -7.20
C ALA A 519 3.91 -27.23 -8.23
N ILE A 520 5.20 -27.51 -8.31
CA ILE A 520 5.70 -28.73 -8.94
C ILE A 520 5.24 -29.93 -8.09
N THR A 521 4.31 -30.73 -8.59
CA THR A 521 3.91 -31.98 -7.92
C THR A 521 4.82 -33.14 -8.33
N TRP A 522 5.40 -33.80 -7.31
CA TRP A 522 6.18 -35.03 -7.49
C TRP A 522 5.23 -36.23 -7.46
N ASP A 523 5.16 -36.99 -8.55
CA ASP A 523 4.39 -38.23 -8.61
C ASP A 523 5.26 -39.38 -8.09
N GLU A 524 4.93 -39.87 -6.88
CA GLU A 524 5.64 -40.98 -6.24
C GLU A 524 5.58 -42.30 -7.04
N ARG A 525 4.55 -42.51 -7.88
CA ARG A 525 4.42 -43.75 -8.67
C ARG A 525 5.28 -43.74 -9.91
N THR A 526 5.53 -42.57 -10.50
CA THR A 526 6.32 -42.46 -11.73
C THR A 526 7.72 -41.92 -11.49
N SER A 527 8.02 -41.39 -10.30
CA SER A 527 9.28 -40.70 -9.98
C SER A 527 9.64 -39.62 -11.00
N THR A 528 8.61 -38.95 -11.52
CA THR A 528 8.77 -37.85 -12.46
C THR A 528 8.11 -36.59 -11.94
N VAL A 529 8.73 -35.46 -12.29
CA VAL A 529 8.19 -34.13 -12.07
C VAL A 529 6.97 -33.93 -12.96
N VAL A 530 5.80 -33.67 -12.37
CA VAL A 530 4.59 -33.31 -13.10
C VAL A 530 4.28 -31.84 -12.82
N CYS A 531 4.41 -31.00 -13.85
CA CYS A 531 3.94 -29.62 -13.78
C CYS A 531 2.44 -29.60 -14.04
N GLY A 532 1.68 -29.05 -13.07
CA GLY A 532 0.25 -28.74 -13.22
C GLY A 532 0.02 -27.45 -13.97
#